data_AF-A0A1I5LXR1-F1
#
_entry.id   AF-A0A1I5LXR1-F1
#
_cell.length_a   1.000
_cell.length_b   1.000
_cell.length_c   1.000
_cell.angle_alpha   90.00
_cell.angle_beta   90.00
_cell.angle_gamma   90.00
#
_symmetry.space_group_name_H-M   'P 1'
#
loop_
_entity.id
_entity.type
_entity.pdbx_description
1 polymer ?
#
loop_
_entity_poly.entity_id
_entity_poly.type
_entity_poly.pdbx_seq_one_letter_code
_entity_poly.pdbx_strand_id
1 'polypeptide(L)'
;MKKAKARRARIGAALGICALAVAGCGGGGGGGGVDPAVLAAIAAAGGTQPPAPPAPPPPAPPPPPAVRAKCAMDSAVEASYEERRLPNKIAASDALSYSQQLLRASGFDRFGPDFAAKLCSDGLAGASSYDEAVALLHAEGRKLWQAALDRVQGRSVQGTLAKSDDRMLYWARLTMTLALRQWKPEFALTDAQRAALQNEFERASRGQLSIDFPEGAGHRRILVSGFDPFSLGDPSSDAGIKSGDIGLLRGNPSGATILSLDGQTVALADGTTAVIRTFILPVNYGPFLAGMQEDTLGPWFKPGGKRVDASITMSQGRNSFDLEHYNGRYHFSAAGNDNLRPPCTGLPSNQDCEINPPERWLGYSPTPWSKDAPSQFTVASLPFQRMIDAATGDWKVARNDDYDVIECTLDALFPPEGTKPNPQELNCALQGGGGNYLSNASAYRNTLLRDVFRLDIPAGHIHTPTLKIPRGLTDREFETERDKIVEQSRNLVIEVARSLASPPAL
;
A
#
# COMPACT_ATOMS: atom_id res chain seq x y z
N MET A 1 56.60 21.84 -24.80
CA MET A 1 57.64 21.59 -25.83
C MET A 1 57.49 20.17 -26.37
N LYS A 2 57.68 19.94 -27.69
CA LYS A 2 57.77 18.63 -28.42
C LYS A 2 56.57 17.64 -28.22
N LYS A 3 55.71 17.38 -29.22
CA LYS A 3 55.87 16.61 -30.50
C LYS A 3 56.21 15.11 -30.30
N ALA A 4 55.74 14.11 -31.07
CA ALA A 4 54.61 13.93 -32.03
C ALA A 4 54.65 12.49 -32.64
N LYS A 5 53.60 12.08 -33.40
CA LYS A 5 53.41 10.85 -34.26
C LYS A 5 52.82 9.62 -33.53
N ALA A 6 51.76 8.91 -33.98
CA ALA A 6 50.91 8.84 -35.19
C ALA A 6 51.34 7.93 -36.37
N ARG A 7 50.59 6.83 -36.59
CA ARG A 7 50.07 6.24 -37.86
C ARG A 7 49.19 5.00 -37.51
N ARG A 8 47.99 4.67 -38.04
CA ARG A 8 47.25 4.74 -39.33
C ARG A 8 47.39 3.54 -40.30
N ALA A 9 46.32 2.74 -40.41
CA ALA A 9 45.68 2.19 -41.63
C ALA A 9 44.26 1.70 -41.23
N ARG A 10 43.11 1.97 -41.88
CA ARG A 10 42.61 2.11 -43.28
C ARG A 10 42.18 0.80 -43.96
N ILE A 11 40.87 0.71 -44.23
CA ILE A 11 40.09 0.26 -45.42
C ILE A 11 38.61 0.43 -44.99
N GLY A 12 37.61 0.81 -45.78
CA GLY A 12 37.51 1.26 -47.18
C GLY A 12 36.01 1.37 -47.53
N ALA A 13 35.56 2.42 -48.22
CA ALA A 13 34.12 2.69 -48.44
C ALA A 13 33.68 2.36 -49.88
N ALA A 14 32.37 2.13 -50.07
CA ALA A 14 31.69 2.14 -51.37
C ALA A 14 30.31 2.79 -51.21
N LEU A 15 29.88 3.57 -52.22
CA LEU A 15 28.71 4.46 -52.16
C LEU A 15 28.11 4.63 -53.57
N GLY A 16 26.78 4.65 -53.68
CA GLY A 16 25.99 5.02 -54.87
C GLY A 16 24.54 5.30 -54.41
N ILE A 17 23.90 6.46 -54.64
CA ILE A 17 23.56 7.18 -55.90
C ILE A 17 22.51 6.36 -56.69
N CYS A 18 21.33 6.86 -57.13
CA CYS A 18 20.73 8.21 -57.25
C CYS A 18 19.23 8.15 -56.82
N ALA A 19 18.28 9.12 -56.95
CA ALA A 19 18.20 10.45 -57.57
C ALA A 19 17.11 11.35 -56.90
N LEU A 20 16.70 12.45 -57.55
CA LEU A 20 15.53 13.29 -57.23
C LEU A 20 14.51 13.30 -58.39
N ALA A 21 13.25 13.64 -58.10
CA ALA A 21 12.32 14.33 -59.00
C ALA A 21 11.35 15.24 -58.19
N VAL A 22 10.77 16.28 -58.81
CA VAL A 22 10.17 17.46 -58.14
C VAL A 22 8.81 17.85 -58.77
N ALA A 23 7.99 18.59 -58.00
CA ALA A 23 6.74 19.33 -58.37
C ALA A 23 5.43 18.51 -58.50
N GLY A 24 4.24 19.06 -58.21
CA GLY A 24 3.90 20.37 -57.60
C GLY A 24 2.38 20.72 -57.59
N CYS A 25 1.98 21.63 -56.68
CA CYS A 25 0.80 22.54 -56.62
C CYS A 25 -0.66 22.15 -57.02
N GLY A 26 -1.63 22.73 -56.27
CA GLY A 26 -3.08 22.85 -56.58
C GLY A 26 -3.97 21.89 -55.78
N GLY A 27 -4.98 22.26 -54.98
CA GLY A 27 -6.12 23.16 -55.25
C GLY A 27 -7.24 22.37 -55.94
N GLY A 28 -8.51 22.31 -55.52
CA GLY A 28 -9.27 22.99 -54.47
C GLY A 28 -10.74 23.12 -54.89
N GLY A 29 -11.67 22.41 -54.22
CA GLY A 29 -13.13 22.61 -54.33
C GLY A 29 -13.86 22.06 -55.57
N GLY A 30 -15.15 21.75 -55.41
CA GLY A 30 -16.09 21.45 -56.51
C GLY A 30 -16.87 20.15 -56.33
N GLY A 31 -18.20 20.24 -56.15
CA GLY A 31 -19.10 19.07 -56.13
C GLY A 31 -19.64 18.72 -57.52
N GLY A 32 -20.09 17.48 -57.68
CA GLY A 32 -20.78 16.99 -58.88
C GLY A 32 -21.38 15.61 -58.61
N GLY A 33 -22.68 15.44 -58.87
CA GLY A 33 -23.38 14.17 -58.63
C GLY A 33 -23.01 13.08 -59.64
N VAL A 34 -23.18 11.83 -59.25
CA VAL A 34 -23.08 10.67 -60.16
C VAL A 34 -24.47 10.31 -60.70
N ASP A 35 -24.55 10.22 -62.02
CA ASP A 35 -25.75 9.96 -62.82
C ASP A 35 -26.15 8.46 -62.77
N PRO A 36 -27.44 8.08 -62.53
CA PRO A 36 -27.84 6.67 -62.38
C PRO A 36 -27.72 5.78 -63.65
N ALA A 37 -27.34 6.33 -64.80
CA ALA A 37 -27.58 5.72 -66.11
C ALA A 37 -26.54 4.68 -66.63
N VAL A 38 -25.54 4.26 -65.83
CA VAL A 38 -24.50 3.28 -66.27
C VAL A 38 -24.84 1.83 -65.88
N LEU A 39 -26.01 1.59 -65.26
CA LEU A 39 -26.41 0.30 -64.67
C LEU A 39 -27.25 -0.59 -65.62
N ALA A 40 -26.92 -0.64 -66.92
CA ALA A 40 -27.71 -1.39 -67.91
C ALA A 40 -26.94 -1.91 -69.16
N ALA A 41 -25.70 -2.40 -69.04
CA ALA A 41 -25.05 -3.16 -70.12
C ALA A 41 -23.96 -4.13 -69.62
N ILE A 42 -24.32 -5.41 -69.46
CA ILE A 42 -23.56 -6.65 -69.78
C ILE A 42 -24.37 -7.79 -69.12
N ALA A 43 -25.32 -8.32 -69.88
CA ALA A 43 -26.03 -9.55 -69.55
C ALA A 43 -26.00 -10.42 -70.82
N ALA A 44 -25.16 -11.46 -70.81
CA ALA A 44 -25.19 -12.67 -71.66
C ALA A 44 -23.77 -13.24 -71.92
N ALA A 45 -23.13 -13.83 -70.91
CA ALA A 45 -22.08 -14.85 -71.11
C ALA A 45 -21.87 -15.69 -69.83
N GLY A 46 -21.85 -17.02 -69.97
CA GLY A 46 -21.20 -17.93 -69.01
C GLY A 46 -21.87 -18.11 -67.65
N GLY A 47 -22.91 -18.96 -67.57
CA GLY A 47 -23.39 -19.45 -66.28
C GLY A 47 -22.48 -20.53 -65.70
N THR A 48 -21.69 -20.19 -64.68
CA THR A 48 -21.14 -21.16 -63.71
C THR A 48 -21.44 -20.65 -62.30
N GLN A 49 -22.27 -21.39 -61.56
CA GLN A 49 -22.66 -21.03 -60.21
C GLN A 49 -21.44 -21.15 -59.27
N PRO A 50 -21.09 -20.11 -58.49
CA PRO A 50 -19.98 -20.22 -57.54
C PRO A 50 -20.30 -21.28 -56.49
N PRO A 51 -19.30 -22.05 -56.01
CA PRO A 51 -19.53 -23.07 -55.00
C PRO A 51 -20.10 -22.44 -53.72
N ALA A 52 -21.05 -23.13 -53.09
CA ALA A 52 -21.62 -22.69 -51.83
C ALA A 52 -20.51 -22.48 -50.79
N PRO A 53 -20.57 -21.42 -49.95
CA PRO A 53 -19.59 -21.22 -48.89
C PRO A 53 -19.59 -22.45 -47.96
N PRO A 54 -18.41 -22.88 -47.47
CA PRO A 54 -18.34 -23.99 -46.54
C PRO A 54 -19.21 -23.69 -45.31
N ALA A 55 -19.95 -24.70 -44.84
CA ALA A 55 -20.77 -24.56 -43.66
C ALA A 55 -19.91 -24.07 -42.48
N PRO A 56 -20.40 -23.13 -41.64
CA PRO A 56 -19.66 -22.70 -40.47
C PRO A 56 -19.31 -23.92 -39.62
N PRO A 57 -18.09 -23.98 -39.04
CA PRO A 57 -17.72 -25.10 -38.17
C PRO A 57 -18.76 -25.22 -37.05
N PRO A 58 -19.13 -26.46 -36.65
CA PRO A 58 -20.04 -26.65 -35.54
C PRO A 58 -19.52 -25.90 -34.30
N PRO A 59 -20.39 -25.28 -33.50
CA PRO A 59 -19.95 -24.59 -32.28
C PRO A 59 -19.13 -25.55 -31.45
N ALA A 60 -17.96 -25.09 -30.99
CA ALA A 60 -17.08 -25.90 -30.15
C ALA A 60 -17.90 -26.44 -28.97
N PRO A 61 -17.78 -27.74 -28.62
CA PRO A 61 -18.51 -28.29 -27.48
C PRO A 61 -18.18 -27.46 -26.24
N PRO A 62 -19.18 -27.17 -25.38
CA PRO A 62 -18.92 -26.42 -24.16
C PRO A 62 -17.81 -27.12 -23.37
N PRO A 63 -16.86 -26.37 -22.78
CA PRO A 63 -15.79 -26.99 -22.00
C PRO A 63 -16.40 -27.89 -20.92
N PRO A 64 -15.81 -29.06 -20.65
CA PRO A 64 -16.32 -29.96 -19.62
C PRO A 64 -16.41 -29.20 -18.29
N PRO A 65 -17.46 -29.44 -17.47
CA PRO A 65 -17.64 -28.72 -16.22
C PRO A 65 -16.40 -28.91 -15.36
N ALA A 66 -15.83 -27.79 -14.87
CA ALA A 66 -14.61 -27.81 -14.08
C ALA A 66 -14.81 -28.73 -12.87
N VAL A 67 -14.00 -29.79 -12.79
CA VAL A 67 -14.01 -30.72 -11.67
C VAL A 67 -13.47 -29.97 -10.45
N ARG A 68 -14.37 -29.54 -9.57
CA ARG A 68 -14.00 -28.86 -8.33
C ARG A 68 -13.21 -29.83 -7.46
N ALA A 69 -12.04 -29.41 -7.00
CA ALA A 69 -11.30 -30.13 -5.96
C ALA A 69 -12.15 -30.22 -4.69
N LYS A 70 -11.98 -31.28 -3.88
CA LYS A 70 -12.60 -31.31 -2.55
C LYS A 70 -11.86 -30.38 -1.58
N CYS A 71 -12.48 -30.14 -0.43
CA CYS A 71 -11.88 -29.40 0.67
C CYS A 71 -12.44 -29.84 2.03
N ALA A 72 -11.76 -29.42 3.09
CA ALA A 72 -12.26 -29.35 4.44
C ALA A 72 -11.89 -28.01 5.10
N MET A 73 -12.57 -27.68 6.18
CA MET A 73 -12.16 -26.64 7.13
C MET A 73 -11.70 -27.33 8.40
N ASP A 74 -10.42 -27.21 8.75
CA ASP A 74 -9.84 -27.80 9.95
C ASP A 74 -9.72 -26.75 11.06
N SER A 75 -10.69 -26.77 11.98
CA SER A 75 -10.74 -25.88 13.13
C SER A 75 -9.71 -26.22 14.22
N ALA A 76 -8.96 -27.32 14.11
CA ALA A 76 -7.89 -27.68 15.04
C ALA A 76 -6.54 -27.03 14.69
N VAL A 77 -6.41 -26.35 13.55
CA VAL A 77 -5.21 -25.58 13.20
C VAL A 77 -5.04 -24.41 14.19
N GLU A 78 -3.85 -24.26 14.77
CA GLU A 78 -3.57 -23.19 15.73
C GLU A 78 -3.73 -21.81 15.07
N ALA A 79 -4.50 -20.95 15.72
CA ALA A 79 -4.66 -19.54 15.35
C ALA A 79 -3.34 -18.77 15.57
N SER A 80 -3.01 -17.84 14.67
CA SER A 80 -1.86 -16.95 14.86
C SER A 80 -2.00 -16.09 16.13
N TYR A 81 -0.89 -15.50 16.61
CA TYR A 81 -0.92 -14.69 17.84
C TYR A 81 -1.96 -13.55 17.78
N GLU A 82 -2.16 -12.95 16.60
CA GLU A 82 -3.24 -11.98 16.38
C GLU A 82 -4.62 -12.63 16.40
N GLU A 83 -4.81 -13.72 15.64
CA GLU A 83 -6.09 -14.44 15.53
C GLU A 83 -6.59 -14.97 16.89
N ARG A 84 -5.68 -15.31 17.82
CA ARG A 84 -6.02 -15.71 19.19
C ARG A 84 -6.73 -14.62 20.01
N ARG A 85 -6.81 -13.37 19.53
CA ARG A 85 -7.65 -12.30 20.12
C ARG A 85 -9.12 -12.32 19.66
N LEU A 86 -9.45 -13.06 18.60
CA LEU A 86 -10.83 -13.14 18.07
C LEU A 86 -11.89 -13.58 19.10
N PRO A 87 -11.66 -14.53 20.03
CA PRO A 87 -12.66 -14.95 21.01
C PRO A 87 -12.81 -14.00 22.22
N ASN A 88 -11.88 -13.07 22.44
CA ASN A 88 -11.79 -12.26 23.66
C ASN A 88 -12.99 -11.32 23.80
N LYS A 89 -13.50 -11.16 25.03
CA LYS A 89 -14.70 -10.35 25.33
C LYS A 89 -14.34 -8.99 25.94
N ILE A 90 -15.33 -8.08 26.03
CA ILE A 90 -15.21 -6.81 26.79
C ILE A 90 -15.56 -7.06 28.27
N ALA A 91 -16.50 -7.97 28.52
CA ALA A 91 -16.76 -8.56 29.84
C ALA A 91 -17.02 -10.07 29.67
N ALA A 92 -16.62 -10.92 30.62
CA ALA A 92 -16.85 -12.37 30.53
C ALA A 92 -18.34 -12.74 30.40
N SER A 93 -19.24 -11.89 30.92
CA SER A 93 -20.70 -11.98 30.80
C SER A 93 -21.22 -11.76 29.38
N ASP A 94 -20.43 -11.21 28.46
CA ASP A 94 -20.87 -10.94 27.09
C ASP A 94 -21.19 -12.26 26.36
N ALA A 95 -22.30 -12.29 25.64
CA ALA A 95 -22.67 -13.44 24.81
C ALA A 95 -21.80 -13.58 23.55
N LEU A 96 -21.17 -12.49 23.10
CA LEU A 96 -20.35 -12.40 21.88
C LEU A 96 -18.96 -11.88 22.22
N SER A 97 -17.93 -12.31 21.49
CA SER A 97 -16.60 -11.71 21.59
C SER A 97 -16.61 -10.26 21.11
N TYR A 98 -15.61 -9.47 21.50
CA TYR A 98 -15.47 -8.09 21.07
C TYR A 98 -15.45 -7.97 19.54
N SER A 99 -14.72 -8.85 18.85
CA SER A 99 -14.67 -8.89 17.38
C SER A 99 -16.05 -9.13 16.76
N GLN A 100 -16.84 -10.07 17.31
CA GLN A 100 -18.21 -10.33 16.87
C GLN A 100 -19.15 -9.15 17.14
N GLN A 101 -19.04 -8.49 18.30
CA GLN A 101 -19.82 -7.29 18.64
C GLN A 101 -19.51 -6.16 17.64
N LEU A 102 -18.23 -5.87 17.42
CA LEU A 102 -17.76 -4.82 16.51
C LEU A 102 -18.20 -5.08 15.07
N LEU A 103 -17.98 -6.30 14.56
CA LEU A 103 -18.30 -6.67 13.19
C LEU A 103 -19.80 -6.62 12.91
N ARG A 104 -20.64 -7.08 13.85
CA ARG A 104 -22.11 -6.91 13.72
C ARG A 104 -22.49 -5.45 13.75
N ALA A 105 -21.91 -4.65 14.65
CA ALA A 105 -22.22 -3.24 14.79
C ALA A 105 -21.69 -2.38 13.62
N SER A 106 -20.76 -2.90 12.79
CA SER A 106 -20.32 -2.27 11.54
C SER A 106 -20.96 -2.86 10.26
N GLY A 107 -21.70 -3.97 10.35
CA GLY A 107 -22.22 -4.71 9.19
C GLY A 107 -21.17 -5.54 8.43
N PHE A 108 -20.09 -5.94 9.10
CA PHE A 108 -18.97 -6.73 8.53
C PHE A 108 -18.95 -8.18 9.04
N ASP A 109 -19.91 -8.59 9.87
CA ASP A 109 -20.00 -9.93 10.46
C ASP A 109 -20.19 -11.06 9.43
N ARG A 110 -20.63 -10.73 8.21
CA ARG A 110 -20.73 -11.69 7.09
C ARG A 110 -19.39 -12.02 6.42
N PHE A 111 -18.38 -11.16 6.49
CA PHE A 111 -17.13 -11.36 5.73
C PHE A 111 -16.42 -12.67 6.05
N GLY A 112 -16.26 -13.00 7.33
CA GLY A 112 -15.64 -14.27 7.75
C GLY A 112 -16.43 -15.51 7.28
N PRO A 113 -17.71 -15.66 7.66
CA PRO A 113 -18.53 -16.81 7.27
C PRO A 113 -18.71 -16.96 5.76
N ASP A 114 -18.95 -15.86 5.02
CA ASP A 114 -19.13 -15.91 3.56
C ASP A 114 -17.81 -16.31 2.88
N PHE A 115 -16.67 -15.86 3.41
CA PHE A 115 -15.34 -16.22 2.90
C PHE A 115 -14.98 -17.69 3.20
N ALA A 116 -15.31 -18.20 4.39
CA ALA A 116 -15.16 -19.61 4.71
C ALA A 116 -15.97 -20.50 3.75
N ALA A 117 -17.23 -20.13 3.47
CA ALA A 117 -18.08 -20.82 2.48
C ALA A 117 -17.54 -20.69 1.04
N LYS A 118 -16.95 -19.54 0.68
CA LYS A 118 -16.25 -19.34 -0.59
C LYS A 118 -15.02 -20.23 -0.74
N LEU A 119 -14.25 -20.44 0.32
CA LEU A 119 -13.10 -21.35 0.33
C LEU A 119 -13.56 -22.82 0.25
N CYS A 120 -14.59 -23.18 1.01
CA CYS A 120 -15.12 -24.53 1.10
C CYS A 120 -16.63 -24.56 1.40
N SER A 121 -17.43 -25.08 0.47
CA SER A 121 -18.88 -25.33 0.67
C SER A 121 -19.19 -26.79 0.33
N ASP A 122 -19.87 -27.48 1.23
CA ASP A 122 -20.34 -28.87 1.03
C ASP A 122 -19.22 -29.86 0.63
N GLY A 123 -18.00 -29.60 1.14
CA GLY A 123 -16.80 -30.38 0.82
C GLY A 123 -16.18 -30.08 -0.56
N LEU A 124 -16.67 -29.06 -1.29
CA LEU A 124 -16.16 -28.62 -2.58
C LEU A 124 -15.43 -27.28 -2.45
N ALA A 125 -14.22 -27.21 -2.98
CA ALA A 125 -13.38 -26.03 -2.92
C ALA A 125 -13.87 -24.93 -3.88
N GLY A 126 -13.72 -23.66 -3.47
CA GLY A 126 -13.94 -22.51 -4.36
C GLY A 126 -12.82 -22.28 -5.39
N ALA A 127 -11.70 -22.99 -5.25
CA ALA A 127 -10.57 -23.01 -6.14
C ALA A 127 -10.03 -24.44 -6.26
N SER A 128 -9.66 -24.86 -7.45
CA SER A 128 -9.16 -26.22 -7.75
C SER A 128 -7.65 -26.27 -8.02
N SER A 129 -6.98 -25.12 -7.97
CA SER A 129 -5.55 -24.95 -8.19
C SER A 129 -5.00 -23.79 -7.35
N TYR A 130 -3.66 -23.68 -7.28
CA TYR A 130 -2.98 -22.55 -6.63
C TYR A 130 -3.34 -21.21 -7.29
N ASP A 131 -3.37 -21.14 -8.62
CA ASP A 131 -3.67 -19.90 -9.35
C ASP A 131 -5.13 -19.46 -9.20
N GLU A 132 -6.07 -20.42 -9.20
CA GLU A 132 -7.48 -20.15 -8.85
C GLU A 132 -7.61 -19.66 -7.40
N ALA A 133 -6.80 -20.19 -6.47
CA ALA A 133 -6.80 -19.74 -5.09
C ALA A 133 -6.28 -18.29 -4.99
N VAL A 134 -5.17 -17.95 -5.66
CA VAL A 134 -4.67 -16.56 -5.73
C VAL A 134 -5.76 -15.62 -6.28
N ALA A 135 -6.44 -16.00 -7.37
CA ALA A 135 -7.52 -15.21 -7.96
C ALA A 135 -8.72 -15.01 -7.00
N LEU A 136 -9.12 -16.06 -6.28
CA LEU A 136 -10.17 -16.01 -5.27
C LEU A 136 -9.80 -15.09 -4.09
N LEU A 137 -8.57 -15.21 -3.58
CA LEU A 137 -8.06 -14.40 -2.48
C LEU A 137 -7.92 -12.92 -2.86
N HIS A 138 -7.47 -12.64 -4.08
CA HIS A 138 -7.47 -11.30 -4.65
C HIS A 138 -8.88 -10.71 -4.73
N ALA A 139 -9.86 -11.48 -5.20
CA ALA A 139 -11.24 -11.02 -5.33
C ALA A 139 -11.89 -10.70 -3.97
N GLU A 140 -11.83 -11.61 -3.00
CA GLU A 140 -12.44 -11.41 -1.68
C GLU A 140 -11.66 -10.40 -0.82
N GLY A 141 -10.33 -10.30 -0.98
CA GLY A 141 -9.53 -9.25 -0.35
C GLY A 141 -9.89 -7.86 -0.87
N ARG A 142 -9.95 -7.67 -2.21
CA ARG A 142 -10.39 -6.40 -2.80
C ARG A 142 -11.83 -6.03 -2.41
N LYS A 143 -12.72 -7.01 -2.30
CA LYS A 143 -14.11 -6.83 -1.83
C LYS A 143 -14.16 -6.31 -0.39
N LEU A 144 -13.34 -6.86 0.52
CA LEU A 144 -13.23 -6.36 1.89
C LEU A 144 -12.70 -4.91 1.93
N TRP A 145 -11.63 -4.63 1.18
CA TRP A 145 -11.07 -3.27 1.08
C TRP A 145 -12.11 -2.27 0.56
N GLN A 146 -12.77 -2.58 -0.56
CA GLN A 146 -13.79 -1.71 -1.15
C GLN A 146 -14.96 -1.47 -0.20
N ALA A 147 -15.42 -2.49 0.52
CA ALA A 147 -16.49 -2.32 1.52
C ALA A 147 -16.09 -1.41 2.68
N ALA A 148 -14.83 -1.45 3.14
CA ALA A 148 -14.32 -0.54 4.16
C ALA A 148 -14.32 0.91 3.66
N LEU A 149 -13.89 1.15 2.41
CA LEU A 149 -13.99 2.47 1.78
C LEU A 149 -15.44 2.93 1.62
N ASP A 150 -16.33 2.06 1.15
CA ASP A 150 -17.75 2.37 0.94
C ASP A 150 -18.44 2.72 2.25
N ARG A 151 -18.07 2.05 3.35
CA ARG A 151 -18.54 2.37 4.69
C ARG A 151 -18.02 3.73 5.17
N VAL A 152 -16.70 3.92 5.24
CA VAL A 152 -16.08 5.13 5.80
C VAL A 152 -16.47 6.38 5.02
N GLN A 153 -16.57 6.27 3.69
CA GLN A 153 -16.97 7.37 2.81
C GLN A 153 -18.49 7.53 2.69
N GLY A 154 -19.28 6.68 3.36
CA GLY A 154 -20.74 6.83 3.48
C GLY A 154 -21.56 6.37 2.27
N ARG A 155 -20.97 5.61 1.34
CA ARG A 155 -21.67 5.00 0.19
C ARG A 155 -22.53 3.80 0.61
N SER A 156 -22.11 3.03 1.61
CA SER A 156 -22.86 1.90 2.16
C SER A 156 -22.61 1.77 3.66
N VAL A 157 -23.56 2.23 4.48
CA VAL A 157 -23.45 2.20 5.95
C VAL A 157 -24.52 1.27 6.52
N GLN A 158 -24.09 0.34 7.38
CA GLN A 158 -24.95 -0.62 8.07
C GLN A 158 -24.57 -0.73 9.55
N GLY A 159 -25.41 -1.36 10.36
CA GLY A 159 -25.17 -1.49 11.80
C GLY A 159 -25.33 -0.16 12.56
N THR A 160 -24.71 -0.06 13.73
CA THR A 160 -24.91 1.00 14.72
C THR A 160 -23.66 1.84 15.02
N LEU A 161 -22.46 1.40 14.62
CA LEU A 161 -21.23 2.18 14.78
C LEU A 161 -21.23 3.38 13.83
N ALA A 162 -20.53 4.45 14.24
CA ALA A 162 -20.17 5.55 13.35
C ALA A 162 -19.52 5.04 12.05
N LYS A 163 -19.84 5.68 10.92
CA LYS A 163 -19.35 5.26 9.60
C LYS A 163 -17.82 5.30 9.50
N SER A 164 -17.20 6.27 10.18
CA SER A 164 -15.76 6.59 10.17
C SER A 164 -14.90 5.74 11.10
N ASP A 165 -15.47 4.76 11.79
CA ASP A 165 -14.69 3.76 12.53
C ASP A 165 -13.77 2.98 11.57
N ASP A 166 -12.54 2.69 11.98
CA ASP A 166 -11.54 1.97 11.18
C ASP A 166 -11.41 0.49 11.57
N ARG A 167 -11.84 0.15 12.79
CA ARG A 167 -11.47 -1.11 13.45
C ARG A 167 -12.04 -2.33 12.73
N MET A 168 -13.18 -2.18 12.05
CA MET A 168 -13.83 -3.32 11.38
C MET A 168 -12.96 -3.96 10.29
N LEU A 169 -12.12 -3.18 9.59
CA LEU A 169 -11.27 -3.72 8.52
C LEU A 169 -10.25 -4.71 9.09
N TYR A 170 -9.58 -4.34 10.18
CA TYR A 170 -8.63 -5.21 10.87
C TYR A 170 -9.31 -6.50 11.36
N TRP A 171 -10.43 -6.39 12.09
CA TRP A 171 -11.11 -7.55 12.68
C TRP A 171 -11.78 -8.47 11.62
N ALA A 172 -12.30 -7.90 10.53
CA ALA A 172 -12.85 -8.68 9.43
C ALA A 172 -11.75 -9.45 8.69
N ARG A 173 -10.64 -8.76 8.35
CA ARG A 173 -9.47 -9.39 7.73
C ARG A 173 -8.92 -10.50 8.61
N LEU A 174 -8.77 -10.27 9.91
CA LEU A 174 -8.27 -11.29 10.86
C LEU A 174 -9.16 -12.53 10.92
N THR A 175 -10.49 -12.36 10.89
CA THR A 175 -11.45 -13.47 10.82
C THR A 175 -11.31 -14.24 9.51
N MET A 176 -11.11 -13.54 8.38
CA MET A 176 -10.88 -14.16 7.08
C MET A 176 -9.52 -14.88 7.00
N THR A 177 -8.44 -14.30 7.55
CA THR A 177 -7.11 -14.91 7.59
C THR A 177 -7.10 -16.20 8.42
N LEU A 178 -7.87 -16.27 9.52
CA LEU A 178 -8.10 -17.53 10.25
C LEU A 178 -8.84 -18.57 9.38
N ALA A 179 -9.89 -18.18 8.65
CA ALA A 179 -10.59 -19.10 7.75
C ALA A 179 -9.66 -19.64 6.64
N LEU A 180 -8.79 -18.80 6.08
CA LEU A 180 -7.77 -19.21 5.11
C LEU A 180 -6.73 -20.17 5.73
N ARG A 181 -6.34 -19.95 7.00
CA ARG A 181 -5.44 -20.85 7.74
C ARG A 181 -6.04 -22.23 7.98
N GLN A 182 -7.35 -22.29 8.26
CA GLN A 182 -8.10 -23.52 8.48
C GLN A 182 -8.44 -24.27 7.19
N TRP A 183 -8.35 -23.62 6.02
CA TRP A 183 -8.72 -24.22 4.74
C TRP A 183 -7.73 -25.30 4.27
N LYS A 184 -8.27 -26.50 4.02
CA LYS A 184 -7.55 -27.66 3.51
C LYS A 184 -8.17 -28.13 2.19
N PRO A 185 -7.70 -27.64 1.04
CA PRO A 185 -8.07 -28.22 -0.26
C PRO A 185 -7.42 -29.59 -0.47
N GLU A 186 -8.02 -30.40 -1.35
CA GLU A 186 -7.50 -31.71 -1.79
C GLU A 186 -6.28 -31.58 -2.73
N PHE A 187 -6.16 -30.46 -3.45
CA PHE A 187 -4.96 -30.18 -4.25
C PHE A 187 -3.78 -29.81 -3.34
N ALA A 188 -2.58 -30.29 -3.69
CA ALA A 188 -1.40 -30.16 -2.85
C ALA A 188 -0.96 -28.68 -2.70
N LEU A 189 -0.69 -28.27 -1.46
CA LEU A 189 -0.12 -26.99 -1.09
C LEU A 189 1.05 -27.21 -0.13
N THR A 190 2.25 -26.80 -0.53
CA THR A 190 3.41 -26.69 0.37
C THR A 190 3.22 -25.56 1.38
N ASP A 191 3.96 -25.59 2.49
CA ASP A 191 3.90 -24.51 3.50
C ASP A 191 4.31 -23.15 2.92
N ALA A 192 5.27 -23.13 1.99
CA ALA A 192 5.65 -21.93 1.25
C ALA A 192 4.48 -21.39 0.40
N GLN A 193 3.72 -22.25 -0.28
CA GLN A 193 2.51 -21.85 -1.00
C GLN A 193 1.40 -21.38 -0.06
N ARG A 194 1.22 -22.01 1.12
CA ARG A 194 0.25 -21.54 2.14
C ARG A 194 0.63 -20.17 2.69
N ALA A 195 1.91 -19.90 2.91
CA ALA A 195 2.40 -18.59 3.31
C ALA A 195 2.23 -17.55 2.19
N ALA A 196 2.51 -17.92 0.93
CA ALA A 196 2.29 -17.05 -0.22
C ALA A 196 0.80 -16.70 -0.42
N LEU A 197 -0.13 -17.66 -0.28
CA LEU A 197 -1.57 -17.41 -0.33
C LEU A 197 -2.03 -16.45 0.78
N GLN A 198 -1.54 -16.62 2.02
CA GLN A 198 -1.80 -15.66 3.10
C GLN A 198 -1.29 -14.25 2.74
N ASN A 199 -0.07 -14.14 2.20
CA ASN A 199 0.48 -12.86 1.76
C ASN A 199 -0.36 -12.21 0.64
N GLU A 200 -0.80 -12.98 -0.36
CA GLU A 200 -1.65 -12.45 -1.44
C GLU A 200 -3.02 -11.96 -0.93
N PHE A 201 -3.63 -12.68 0.02
CA PHE A 201 -4.84 -12.21 0.69
C PHE A 201 -4.61 -10.93 1.52
N GLU A 202 -3.53 -10.88 2.30
CA GLU A 202 -3.16 -9.70 3.09
C GLU A 202 -2.93 -8.48 2.17
N ARG A 203 -2.15 -8.62 1.09
CA ARG A 203 -1.92 -7.52 0.12
C ARG A 203 -3.22 -7.04 -0.54
N ALA A 204 -4.11 -7.97 -0.91
CA ALA A 204 -5.41 -7.63 -1.50
C ALA A 204 -6.33 -6.87 -0.53
N SER A 205 -6.49 -7.40 0.69
CA SER A 205 -7.35 -6.83 1.74
C SER A 205 -6.81 -5.55 2.38
N ARG A 206 -5.53 -5.23 2.13
CA ARG A 206 -4.86 -3.99 2.56
C ARG A 206 -4.91 -2.84 1.56
N GLY A 207 -5.60 -3.03 0.43
CA GLY A 207 -5.68 -2.04 -0.65
C GLY A 207 -4.45 -2.00 -1.57
N GLN A 208 -3.37 -2.72 -1.25
CA GLN A 208 -2.11 -2.68 -1.99
C GLN A 208 -2.27 -3.18 -3.44
N LEU A 209 -3.21 -4.11 -3.68
CA LEU A 209 -3.57 -4.61 -5.01
C LEU A 209 -4.79 -3.90 -5.64
N SER A 210 -5.20 -2.76 -5.06
CA SER A 210 -6.31 -1.90 -5.51
C SER A 210 -5.84 -0.50 -5.93
N ILE A 211 -4.56 -0.15 -5.72
CA ILE A 211 -3.99 1.12 -6.17
C ILE A 211 -4.01 1.14 -7.70
N ASP A 212 -4.61 2.18 -8.28
CA ASP A 212 -4.40 2.57 -9.67
C ASP A 212 -4.48 4.09 -9.83
N PHE A 213 -3.57 4.64 -10.63
CA PHE A 213 -3.49 6.07 -10.92
C PHE A 213 -3.80 6.37 -12.39
N PRO A 214 -4.42 7.52 -12.72
CA PRO A 214 -4.60 7.93 -14.10
C PRO A 214 -3.27 8.32 -14.76
N GLU A 215 -3.21 8.27 -16.09
CA GLU A 215 -2.06 8.72 -16.88
C GLU A 215 -2.20 10.19 -17.33
N GLY A 216 -1.07 10.80 -17.71
CA GLY A 216 -1.04 12.14 -18.31
C GLY A 216 -0.76 13.30 -17.34
N ALA A 217 -0.36 14.44 -17.91
CA ALA A 217 0.15 15.60 -17.16
C ALA A 217 -0.93 16.39 -16.38
N GLY A 218 -2.21 16.18 -16.71
CA GLY A 218 -3.36 16.79 -16.02
C GLY A 218 -3.64 16.23 -14.62
N HIS A 219 -2.85 15.25 -14.17
CA HIS A 219 -3.00 14.63 -12.85
C HIS A 219 -1.74 14.75 -12.00
N ARG A 220 -1.94 14.89 -10.69
CA ARG A 220 -0.91 14.67 -9.65
C ARG A 220 -1.31 13.43 -8.85
N ARG A 221 -0.36 12.58 -8.50
CA ARG A 221 -0.62 11.24 -7.95
C ARG A 221 -0.02 11.13 -6.56
N ILE A 222 -0.88 10.95 -5.56
CA ILE A 222 -0.49 10.98 -4.16
C ILE A 222 -0.79 9.62 -3.55
N LEU A 223 0.25 8.96 -3.06
CA LEU A 223 0.13 7.68 -2.37
C LEU A 223 0.28 7.91 -0.87
N VAL A 224 -0.68 7.41 -0.08
CA VAL A 224 -0.70 7.59 1.39
C VAL A 224 -0.85 6.24 2.09
N SER A 225 0.05 5.92 3.03
CA SER A 225 -0.12 4.77 3.91
C SER A 225 -0.60 5.15 5.31
N GLY A 226 -1.36 4.26 5.92
CA GLY A 226 -1.75 4.29 7.33
C GLY A 226 -1.49 2.93 7.97
N PHE A 227 -1.78 2.77 9.25
CA PHE A 227 -1.56 1.51 9.99
C PHE A 227 -2.84 0.92 10.58
N ASP A 228 -2.84 -0.39 10.76
CA ASP A 228 -3.80 -1.12 11.58
C ASP A 228 -3.82 -0.63 13.05
N PRO A 229 -4.90 -0.90 13.81
CA PRO A 229 -4.90 -0.84 15.28
C PRO A 229 -3.75 -1.62 15.92
N PHE A 230 -3.22 -1.12 17.04
CA PHE A 230 -2.08 -1.71 17.74
C PHE A 230 -2.19 -1.58 19.26
N SER A 231 -1.26 -2.21 19.99
CA SER A 231 -1.30 -2.32 21.46
C SER A 231 -2.61 -2.95 21.94
N LEU A 232 -3.01 -4.03 21.26
CA LEU A 232 -4.30 -4.73 21.38
C LEU A 232 -4.40 -5.69 22.58
N GLY A 233 -3.48 -5.57 23.54
CA GLY A 233 -3.40 -6.44 24.71
C GLY A 233 -2.96 -7.88 24.43
N ASP A 234 -2.90 -8.71 25.49
CA ASP A 234 -2.51 -10.11 25.41
C ASP A 234 -3.69 -10.99 24.92
N PRO A 235 -3.52 -11.88 23.92
CA PRO A 235 -4.57 -12.79 23.45
C PRO A 235 -5.09 -13.74 24.53
N SER A 236 -4.32 -14.04 25.58
CA SER A 236 -4.77 -14.86 26.72
C SER A 236 -5.60 -14.11 27.75
N SER A 237 -5.79 -12.79 27.59
CA SER A 237 -6.66 -11.96 28.43
C SER A 237 -7.95 -11.58 27.72
N ASP A 238 -9.10 -11.95 28.30
CA ASP A 238 -10.33 -11.20 28.06
C ASP A 238 -10.08 -9.75 28.45
N ALA A 239 -10.46 -8.80 27.58
CA ALA A 239 -10.37 -7.40 27.96
C ALA A 239 -11.23 -7.16 29.20
N GLY A 240 -10.71 -6.35 30.13
CA GLY A 240 -11.48 -5.85 31.25
C GLY A 240 -11.67 -6.76 32.49
N ILE A 241 -11.05 -7.95 32.61
CA ILE A 241 -11.21 -8.77 33.85
C ILE A 241 -9.93 -9.04 34.66
N LYS A 242 -8.73 -9.08 34.06
CA LYS A 242 -7.50 -9.43 34.84
C LYS A 242 -6.41 -8.36 34.95
N SER A 243 -6.45 -7.29 34.16
CA SER A 243 -5.30 -6.37 34.04
C SER A 243 -5.63 -4.89 33.82
N GLY A 244 -6.90 -4.52 33.61
CA GLY A 244 -7.25 -3.19 33.10
C GLY A 244 -6.84 -2.96 31.63
N ASP A 245 -6.41 -4.01 30.94
CA ASP A 245 -6.03 -3.94 29.53
C ASP A 245 -7.28 -3.83 28.64
N ILE A 246 -7.53 -2.59 28.20
CA ILE A 246 -8.57 -2.21 27.23
C ILE A 246 -8.00 -2.09 25.81
N GLY A 247 -6.83 -2.68 25.54
CA GLY A 247 -6.12 -2.58 24.27
C GLY A 247 -6.94 -2.98 23.05
N LEU A 248 -7.79 -4.01 23.17
CA LEU A 248 -8.69 -4.47 22.11
C LEU A 248 -9.60 -3.35 21.53
N LEU A 249 -9.98 -2.37 22.37
CA LEU A 249 -10.90 -1.30 22.00
C LEU A 249 -10.26 -0.22 21.10
N ARG A 250 -8.93 -0.17 21.01
CA ARG A 250 -8.18 0.86 20.26
C ARG A 250 -8.53 0.85 18.77
N GLY A 251 -8.70 2.05 18.21
CA GLY A 251 -8.61 2.30 16.76
C GLY A 251 -7.25 2.87 16.39
N ASN A 252 -7.02 3.16 15.11
CA ASN A 252 -5.86 3.91 14.64
C ASN A 252 -6.30 5.09 13.75
N PRO A 253 -6.09 6.35 14.17
CA PRO A 253 -6.48 7.52 13.37
C PRO A 253 -5.81 7.58 11.99
N SER A 254 -4.62 6.98 11.82
CA SER A 254 -4.00 6.87 10.50
C SER A 254 -4.77 5.91 9.57
N GLY A 255 -5.25 4.78 10.11
CA GLY A 255 -6.12 3.83 9.41
C GLY A 255 -7.47 4.45 9.03
N ALA A 256 -8.11 5.16 9.96
CA ALA A 256 -9.33 5.92 9.68
C ALA A 256 -9.12 6.99 8.59
N THR A 257 -7.97 7.68 8.63
CA THR A 257 -7.63 8.72 7.65
C THR A 257 -7.52 8.15 6.24
N ILE A 258 -6.75 7.08 6.03
CA ILE A 258 -6.55 6.52 4.68
C ILE A 258 -7.83 5.98 4.04
N LEU A 259 -8.74 5.39 4.84
CA LEU A 259 -10.02 4.88 4.34
C LEU A 259 -10.94 6.04 3.91
N SER A 260 -10.81 7.20 4.56
CA SER A 260 -11.51 8.41 4.15
C SER A 260 -10.93 9.03 2.86
N LEU A 261 -9.61 8.87 2.63
CA LEU A 261 -8.86 9.52 1.56
C LEU A 261 -8.80 8.74 0.25
N ASP A 262 -8.95 7.41 0.25
CA ASP A 262 -8.84 6.65 -1.00
C ASP A 262 -9.92 7.05 -2.01
N GLY A 263 -9.57 7.05 -3.30
CA GLY A 263 -10.48 7.50 -4.35
C GLY A 263 -10.63 9.01 -4.48
N GLN A 264 -10.30 9.80 -3.43
CA GLN A 264 -10.55 11.24 -3.40
C GLN A 264 -9.69 12.01 -4.41
N THR A 265 -10.24 13.13 -4.89
CA THR A 265 -9.56 14.03 -5.83
C THR A 265 -9.62 15.48 -5.37
N VAL A 266 -8.58 16.25 -5.68
CA VAL A 266 -8.48 17.68 -5.34
C VAL A 266 -8.14 18.46 -6.61
N ALA A 267 -9.00 19.42 -6.99
CA ALA A 267 -8.68 20.36 -8.06
C ALA A 267 -7.58 21.33 -7.59
N LEU A 268 -6.56 21.53 -8.41
CA LEU A 268 -5.40 22.37 -8.13
C LEU A 268 -5.46 23.69 -8.90
N ALA A 269 -4.72 24.70 -8.41
CA ALA A 269 -4.74 26.06 -8.98
C ALA A 269 -4.15 26.15 -10.40
N ASP A 270 -3.32 25.17 -10.82
CA ASP A 270 -2.77 25.05 -12.17
C ASP A 270 -3.72 24.32 -13.15
N GLY A 271 -4.96 24.04 -12.72
CA GLY A 271 -5.96 23.29 -13.49
C GLY A 271 -5.77 21.77 -13.50
N THR A 272 -4.72 21.25 -12.85
CA THR A 272 -4.55 19.79 -12.69
C THR A 272 -5.40 19.24 -11.56
N THR A 273 -5.59 17.92 -11.53
CA THR A 273 -6.34 17.22 -10.48
C THR A 273 -5.41 16.27 -9.73
N ALA A 274 -5.20 16.53 -8.44
CA ALA A 274 -4.57 15.54 -7.57
C ALA A 274 -5.52 14.36 -7.33
N VAL A 275 -5.00 13.15 -7.42
CA VAL A 275 -5.70 11.88 -7.19
C VAL A 275 -4.99 11.15 -6.07
N ILE A 276 -5.74 10.83 -5.01
CA ILE A 276 -5.21 10.17 -3.83
C ILE A 276 -5.53 8.68 -3.90
N ARG A 277 -4.53 7.85 -3.63
CA ARG A 277 -4.67 6.41 -3.39
C ARG A 277 -4.04 6.03 -2.07
N THR A 278 -4.59 5.03 -1.41
CA THR A 278 -4.11 4.63 -0.09
C THR A 278 -4.01 3.12 0.10
N PHE A 279 -3.26 2.72 1.13
CA PHE A 279 -3.13 1.32 1.56
C PHE A 279 -2.83 1.27 3.06
N ILE A 280 -3.15 0.15 3.71
CA ILE A 280 -2.92 -0.05 5.15
C ILE A 280 -1.77 -1.02 5.43
N LEU A 281 -0.86 -0.63 6.31
CA LEU A 281 0.30 -1.42 6.75
C LEU A 281 -0.03 -2.22 8.02
N PRO A 282 0.49 -3.46 8.15
CA PRO A 282 0.41 -4.22 9.38
C PRO A 282 1.28 -3.59 10.46
N VAL A 283 0.96 -3.85 11.73
CA VAL A 283 1.83 -3.50 12.86
C VAL A 283 2.64 -4.75 13.27
N ASN A 284 3.26 -5.40 12.26
CA ASN A 284 4.07 -6.62 12.39
C ASN A 284 5.39 -6.48 11.62
N TYR A 285 6.49 -6.99 12.18
CA TYR A 285 7.81 -6.86 11.56
C TYR A 285 8.04 -7.81 10.37
N GLY A 286 7.50 -9.03 10.41
CA GLY A 286 7.68 -10.03 9.35
C GLY A 286 7.34 -9.52 7.93
N PRO A 287 6.17 -8.91 7.71
CA PRO A 287 5.80 -8.31 6.43
C PRO A 287 6.74 -7.18 5.96
N PHE A 288 7.29 -6.37 6.88
CA PHE A 288 8.26 -5.32 6.55
C PHE A 288 9.61 -5.92 6.12
N LEU A 289 10.09 -6.94 6.83
CA LEU A 289 11.31 -7.68 6.48
C LEU A 289 11.16 -8.39 5.12
N ALA A 290 9.98 -8.96 4.84
CA ALA A 290 9.66 -9.57 3.55
C ALA A 290 9.59 -8.56 2.38
N GLY A 291 9.39 -7.27 2.67
CA GLY A 291 9.34 -6.17 1.69
C GLY A 291 7.96 -5.70 1.27
N MET A 292 6.92 -5.94 2.08
CA MET A 292 5.52 -5.61 1.73
C MET A 292 5.33 -4.12 1.37
N GLN A 293 6.02 -3.21 2.05
CA GLN A 293 5.92 -1.77 1.76
C GLN A 293 6.59 -1.43 0.43
N GLU A 294 7.79 -1.95 0.15
CA GLU A 294 8.50 -1.70 -1.10
C GLU A 294 7.78 -2.36 -2.29
N ASP A 295 7.23 -3.56 -2.11
CA ASP A 295 6.39 -4.23 -3.11
C ASP A 295 5.08 -3.47 -3.41
N THR A 296 4.67 -2.56 -2.52
CA THR A 296 3.53 -1.66 -2.71
C THR A 296 3.93 -0.34 -3.36
N LEU A 297 4.99 0.31 -2.86
CA LEU A 297 5.45 1.62 -3.31
C LEU A 297 6.21 1.55 -4.65
N GLY A 298 7.13 0.60 -4.77
CA GLY A 298 8.11 0.49 -5.85
C GLY A 298 7.53 0.41 -7.27
N PRO A 299 6.40 -0.27 -7.54
CA PRO A 299 5.72 -0.21 -8.83
C PRO A 299 5.35 1.22 -9.27
N TRP A 300 4.98 2.08 -8.32
CA TRP A 300 4.57 3.48 -8.55
C TRP A 300 5.73 4.47 -8.50
N PHE A 301 6.92 4.04 -8.09
CA PHE A 301 8.15 4.85 -8.06
C PHE A 301 8.96 4.69 -9.36
N LYS A 302 8.76 3.58 -10.09
CA LYS A 302 9.33 3.34 -11.42
C LYS A 302 8.92 4.43 -12.43
N PRO A 303 9.80 4.81 -13.38
CA PRO A 303 9.43 5.70 -14.49
C PRO A 303 8.23 5.16 -15.29
N GLY A 304 7.22 6.01 -15.51
CA GLY A 304 6.01 5.66 -16.28
C GLY A 304 4.91 6.71 -16.11
N GLY A 305 3.86 6.63 -16.95
CA GLY A 305 2.74 7.59 -16.95
C GLY A 305 1.89 7.60 -15.68
N LYS A 306 2.05 6.60 -14.80
CA LYS A 306 1.35 6.44 -13.52
C LYS A 306 2.26 6.66 -12.29
N ARG A 307 3.50 7.12 -12.47
CA ARG A 307 4.46 7.34 -11.37
C ARG A 307 3.95 8.39 -10.39
N VAL A 308 4.10 8.16 -9.09
CA VAL A 308 3.64 9.11 -8.05
C VAL A 308 4.37 10.46 -8.11
N ASP A 309 3.64 11.50 -7.71
CA ASP A 309 4.09 12.88 -7.56
C ASP A 309 4.26 13.27 -6.07
N ALA A 310 3.74 12.45 -5.12
CA ALA A 310 4.07 12.50 -3.70
C ALA A 310 3.81 11.14 -2.99
N SER A 311 4.54 10.86 -1.90
CA SER A 311 4.40 9.62 -1.12
C SER A 311 4.47 9.86 0.39
N ILE A 312 3.35 9.69 1.09
CA ILE A 312 3.19 10.03 2.51
C ILE A 312 2.97 8.74 3.30
N THR A 313 3.63 8.59 4.45
CA THR A 313 3.30 7.56 5.44
C THR A 313 2.75 8.21 6.70
N MET A 314 1.82 7.57 7.39
CA MET A 314 1.15 8.15 8.56
C MET A 314 0.95 7.11 9.65
N SER A 315 1.20 7.48 10.90
CA SER A 315 0.85 6.67 12.09
C SER A 315 0.37 7.53 13.25
N GLN A 316 -0.22 6.89 14.25
CA GLN A 316 -0.51 7.56 15.52
C GLN A 316 0.79 7.83 16.29
N GLY A 317 0.98 9.08 16.73
CA GLY A 317 2.12 9.54 17.52
C GLY A 317 1.68 10.08 18.88
N ARG A 318 2.07 11.33 19.18
CA ARG A 318 2.02 11.93 20.54
C ARG A 318 0.76 12.79 20.75
N ASN A 319 0.91 14.08 21.02
CA ASN A 319 -0.16 15.03 21.34
C ASN A 319 -0.37 16.12 20.28
N SER A 320 0.42 16.09 19.19
CA SER A 320 0.42 17.04 18.07
C SER A 320 0.46 16.30 16.74
N PHE A 321 0.32 17.04 15.65
CA PHE A 321 0.73 16.58 14.33
C PHE A 321 2.23 16.85 14.15
N ASP A 322 3.03 15.79 14.20
CA ASP A 322 4.47 15.87 14.06
C ASP A 322 4.87 15.45 12.63
N LEU A 323 5.47 16.38 11.88
CA LEU A 323 5.98 16.16 10.53
C LEU A 323 7.44 15.73 10.66
N GLU A 324 7.71 14.43 10.57
CA GLU A 324 9.03 13.87 10.87
C GLU A 324 10.03 14.24 9.79
N HIS A 325 11.15 14.87 10.19
CA HIS A 325 12.19 15.32 9.26
C HIS A 325 13.28 14.26 9.02
N TYR A 326 13.72 13.56 10.07
CA TYR A 326 14.76 12.52 9.99
C TYR A 326 14.19 11.15 10.33
N ASN A 327 14.41 10.18 9.44
CA ASN A 327 14.03 8.79 9.63
C ASN A 327 15.30 7.95 9.77
N GLY A 328 15.38 7.11 10.81
CA GLY A 328 16.58 6.31 11.13
C GLY A 328 16.48 4.88 10.61
N ARG A 329 17.62 4.26 10.30
CA ARG A 329 17.71 2.87 9.83
C ARG A 329 17.46 1.83 10.94
N TYR A 330 17.57 2.14 12.23
CA TYR A 330 17.35 1.17 13.31
C TYR A 330 15.85 0.95 13.68
N HIS A 331 15.47 -0.28 14.07
CA HIS A 331 14.06 -0.67 14.28
C HIS A 331 13.72 -1.54 15.51
N PHE A 332 14.49 -1.48 16.60
CA PHE A 332 14.27 -2.34 17.78
C PHE A 332 13.80 -1.58 19.03
N SER A 333 12.52 -1.78 19.41
CA SER A 333 11.91 -1.20 20.62
C SER A 333 10.86 -2.11 21.26
N ALA A 334 9.73 -2.29 20.57
CA ALA A 334 8.58 -3.08 21.02
C ALA A 334 8.32 -4.28 20.09
N ALA A 335 7.44 -5.19 20.51
CA ALA A 335 6.95 -6.26 19.65
C ALA A 335 5.76 -5.79 18.82
N GLY A 336 5.55 -6.41 17.65
CA GLY A 336 4.37 -6.20 16.81
C GLY A 336 3.09 -6.76 17.43
N ASN A 337 1.97 -6.64 16.71
CA ASN A 337 0.70 -7.25 17.11
C ASN A 337 0.77 -8.78 17.15
N ASP A 338 1.64 -9.38 16.33
CA ASP A 338 2.07 -10.78 16.32
C ASP A 338 2.95 -11.18 17.53
N ASN A 339 3.31 -10.22 18.38
CA ASN A 339 4.26 -10.35 19.50
C ASN A 339 5.66 -10.83 19.08
N LEU A 340 6.05 -10.57 17.82
CA LEU A 340 7.40 -10.77 17.33
C LEU A 340 8.16 -9.45 17.32
N ARG A 341 9.49 -9.56 17.44
CA ARG A 341 10.46 -8.46 17.27
C ARG A 341 11.39 -8.83 16.11
N PRO A 342 12.14 -7.88 15.52
CA PRO A 342 13.29 -8.22 14.70
C PRO A 342 14.24 -9.14 15.49
N PRO A 343 14.96 -10.07 14.84
CA PRO A 343 15.91 -10.99 15.49
C PRO A 343 17.23 -10.30 15.93
N CYS A 344 17.13 -9.05 16.38
CA CYS A 344 18.21 -8.18 16.82
C CYS A 344 18.85 -8.68 18.12
N THR A 345 20.17 -8.90 18.11
CA THR A 345 20.94 -9.30 19.29
C THR A 345 22.06 -8.29 19.59
N GLY A 346 21.90 -7.51 20.66
CA GLY A 346 22.89 -6.52 21.12
C GLY A 346 22.53 -5.07 20.81
N LEU A 347 23.54 -4.20 20.85
CA LEU A 347 23.42 -2.79 20.48
C LEU A 347 23.22 -2.62 18.95
N PRO A 348 22.69 -1.47 18.47
CA PRO A 348 22.63 -1.10 17.04
C PRO A 348 23.93 -1.32 16.27
N SER A 349 23.84 -1.32 14.93
CA SER A 349 24.93 -1.61 13.97
C SER A 349 25.21 -3.10 13.68
N ASN A 350 24.24 -4.00 13.88
CA ASN A 350 24.25 -5.34 13.27
C ASN A 350 23.10 -5.49 12.27
N GLN A 351 23.19 -6.49 11.38
CA GLN A 351 22.26 -6.67 10.26
C GLN A 351 20.77 -6.73 10.68
N ASP A 352 20.46 -7.40 11.79
CA ASP A 352 19.09 -7.74 12.19
C ASP A 352 18.39 -6.59 12.94
N CYS A 353 19.17 -5.72 13.58
CA CYS A 353 18.68 -4.50 14.23
C CYS A 353 18.38 -3.35 13.24
N GLU A 354 18.78 -3.50 11.97
CA GLU A 354 18.67 -2.47 10.94
C GLU A 354 17.57 -2.77 9.90
N ILE A 355 16.94 -1.70 9.43
CA ILE A 355 15.97 -1.69 8.35
C ILE A 355 16.73 -1.90 7.03
N ASN A 356 16.61 -3.11 6.51
CA ASN A 356 17.17 -3.51 5.24
C ASN A 356 16.02 -3.83 4.28
N PRO A 357 15.67 -2.92 3.35
CA PRO A 357 14.77 -3.26 2.26
C PRO A 357 15.36 -4.37 1.39
N PRO A 358 14.52 -5.20 0.73
CA PRO A 358 15.03 -6.29 -0.10
C PRO A 358 15.90 -5.82 -1.28
N GLU A 359 16.90 -6.62 -1.63
CA GLU A 359 17.82 -6.38 -2.77
C GLU A 359 17.08 -6.07 -4.08
N ARG A 360 15.94 -6.73 -4.35
CA ARG A 360 15.07 -6.48 -5.51
C ARG A 360 14.59 -5.02 -5.66
N TRP A 361 14.65 -4.23 -4.59
CA TRP A 361 14.30 -2.82 -4.55
C TRP A 361 15.49 -1.89 -4.36
N LEU A 362 16.52 -2.31 -3.60
CA LEU A 362 17.76 -1.53 -3.43
C LEU A 362 18.66 -1.53 -4.68
N GLY A 363 18.62 -2.61 -5.47
CA GLY A 363 19.56 -2.84 -6.58
C GLY A 363 20.95 -3.32 -6.14
N TYR A 364 21.13 -3.60 -4.85
CA TYR A 364 22.33 -4.21 -4.26
C TYR A 364 21.93 -5.01 -3.00
N SER A 365 22.74 -6.01 -2.64
CA SER A 365 22.58 -6.72 -1.37
C SER A 365 22.94 -5.79 -0.19
N PRO A 366 22.04 -5.60 0.80
CA PRO A 366 22.37 -4.93 2.06
C PRO A 366 23.14 -5.84 3.04
N THR A 367 23.53 -7.04 2.60
CA THR A 367 24.36 -8.01 3.34
C THR A 367 25.69 -8.28 2.60
N PRO A 368 26.85 -8.37 3.29
CA PRO A 368 27.05 -8.11 4.72
C PRO A 368 26.80 -6.63 5.07
N TRP A 369 26.58 -6.37 6.36
CA TRP A 369 26.26 -5.04 6.85
C TRP A 369 27.33 -4.02 6.46
N SER A 370 26.88 -2.84 6.04
CA SER A 370 27.70 -1.66 5.80
C SER A 370 26.97 -0.43 6.32
N LYS A 371 27.71 0.47 6.98
CA LYS A 371 27.17 1.67 7.65
C LYS A 371 26.24 2.46 6.74
N ASP A 372 26.71 2.80 5.54
CA ASP A 372 26.04 3.77 4.67
C ASP A 372 25.36 3.12 3.44
N ALA A 373 25.20 1.78 3.45
CA ALA A 373 24.50 1.03 2.40
C ALA A 373 23.41 0.12 3.00
N PRO A 374 22.15 0.60 3.11
CA PRO A 374 21.69 1.97 2.93
C PRO A 374 22.11 2.96 4.04
N SER A 375 21.97 4.26 3.78
CA SER A 375 22.36 5.35 4.68
C SER A 375 21.66 5.27 6.04
N GLN A 376 22.38 5.60 7.12
CA GLN A 376 21.87 5.51 8.49
C GLN A 376 20.62 6.37 8.74
N PHE A 377 20.54 7.53 8.08
CA PHE A 377 19.35 8.38 8.09
C PHE A 377 18.91 8.72 6.68
N THR A 378 17.60 8.94 6.53
CA THR A 378 16.98 9.53 5.34
C THR A 378 16.18 10.77 5.74
N VAL A 379 16.10 11.74 4.82
CA VAL A 379 15.52 13.06 5.09
C VAL A 379 14.17 13.19 4.39
N ALA A 380 13.13 13.61 5.11
CA ALA A 380 11.82 13.86 4.53
C ALA A 380 11.78 15.18 3.75
N SER A 381 11.06 15.18 2.63
CA SER A 381 10.90 16.28 1.67
C SER A 381 9.46 16.82 1.62
N LEU A 382 8.67 16.61 2.68
CA LEU A 382 7.33 17.21 2.78
C LEU A 382 7.42 18.75 2.80
N PRO A 383 6.40 19.47 2.32
CA PRO A 383 6.36 20.94 2.32
C PRO A 383 6.08 21.48 3.73
N PHE A 384 7.00 21.25 4.67
CA PHE A 384 6.82 21.46 6.12
C PHE A 384 6.22 22.82 6.48
N GLN A 385 6.84 23.91 6.01
CA GLN A 385 6.42 25.26 6.35
C GLN A 385 4.98 25.53 5.89
N ARG A 386 4.63 25.11 4.67
CA ARG A 386 3.27 25.22 4.14
C ARG A 386 2.25 24.44 4.98
N MET A 387 2.59 23.21 5.37
CA MET A 387 1.71 22.36 6.19
C MET A 387 1.49 22.92 7.60
N ILE A 388 2.49 23.61 8.15
CA ILE A 388 2.41 24.31 9.43
C ILE A 388 1.54 25.57 9.29
N ASP A 389 1.82 26.41 8.29
CA ASP A 389 1.14 27.70 8.06
C ASP A 389 -0.33 27.56 7.66
N ALA A 390 -0.72 26.42 7.09
CA ALA A 390 -2.08 26.15 6.65
C ALA A 390 -3.12 26.00 7.78
N ALA A 391 -2.70 25.94 9.05
CA ALA A 391 -3.58 25.93 10.23
C ALA A 391 -4.75 24.93 10.11
N THR A 392 -4.45 23.68 9.74
CA THR A 392 -5.39 22.68 9.21
C THR A 392 -6.48 22.15 10.16
N GLY A 393 -6.45 22.53 11.44
CA GLY A 393 -7.38 22.04 12.48
C GLY A 393 -6.93 22.41 13.91
N ASP A 394 -7.58 21.80 14.90
CA ASP A 394 -7.43 22.14 16.33
C ASP A 394 -6.03 21.83 16.92
N TRP A 395 -5.31 20.83 16.40
CA TRP A 395 -4.01 20.44 16.95
C TRP A 395 -2.86 21.21 16.29
N LYS A 396 -1.83 21.51 17.09
CA LYS A 396 -0.57 22.06 16.59
C LYS A 396 0.01 21.11 15.53
N VAL A 397 0.39 21.68 14.39
CA VAL A 397 1.27 21.05 13.39
C VAL A 397 2.68 21.56 13.63
N ALA A 398 3.66 20.67 13.70
CA ALA A 398 5.06 21.02 13.92
C ALA A 398 5.96 20.14 13.05
N ARG A 399 7.06 20.70 12.54
CA ARG A 399 8.18 19.89 12.06
C ARG A 399 8.89 19.30 13.27
N ASN A 400 9.15 18.01 13.24
CA ASN A 400 9.93 17.33 14.25
C ASN A 400 11.34 17.05 13.70
N ASP A 401 12.32 17.74 14.28
CA ASP A 401 13.75 17.61 13.99
C ASP A 401 14.47 16.68 14.96
N ASP A 402 13.76 16.00 15.87
CA ASP A 402 14.36 15.01 16.75
C ASP A 402 14.84 13.76 16.00
N TYR A 403 15.92 13.20 16.53
CA TYR A 403 16.55 11.93 16.22
C TYR A 403 17.52 11.62 17.36
N ASP A 404 17.91 10.36 17.48
CA ASP A 404 19.01 9.90 18.33
C ASP A 404 20.00 9.08 17.52
N VAL A 405 21.28 9.25 17.81
CA VAL A 405 22.39 8.52 17.17
C VAL A 405 23.18 7.74 18.22
N ILE A 406 24.00 6.81 17.75
CA ILE A 406 24.98 6.06 18.53
C ILE A 406 26.24 5.85 17.68
N GLU A 407 27.38 5.60 18.31
CA GLU A 407 28.60 5.25 17.58
C GLU A 407 28.46 3.87 16.90
N CYS A 408 29.00 3.70 15.69
CA CYS A 408 28.81 2.50 14.89
C CYS A 408 29.70 1.29 15.28
N THR A 409 30.33 1.32 16.45
CA THR A 409 31.24 0.27 16.92
C THR A 409 30.87 -0.17 18.33
N LEU A 410 31.21 -1.42 18.67
CA LEU A 410 30.93 -2.01 19.99
C LEU A 410 31.75 -1.38 21.13
N ASP A 411 32.85 -0.68 20.81
CA ASP A 411 33.89 -0.27 21.77
C ASP A 411 34.01 1.25 21.99
N ALA A 412 33.07 2.05 21.46
CA ALA A 412 33.11 3.50 21.58
C ALA A 412 31.78 4.05 22.11
N LEU A 413 31.84 4.66 23.30
CA LEU A 413 30.74 5.36 23.94
C LEU A 413 31.29 6.68 24.50
N PHE A 414 30.85 7.80 23.96
CA PHE A 414 30.06 8.84 24.63
C PHE A 414 30.34 10.21 23.98
N PRO A 415 29.42 10.77 23.17
CA PRO A 415 29.50 12.18 22.82
C PRO A 415 29.35 13.06 24.08
N PRO A 416 29.96 14.25 24.14
CA PRO A 416 29.82 15.16 25.27
C PRO A 416 28.35 15.48 25.58
N GLU A 417 27.99 15.41 26.88
CA GLU A 417 26.65 15.65 27.37
C GLU A 417 26.11 17.01 26.87
N GLY A 418 24.95 16.99 26.22
CA GLY A 418 24.32 18.19 25.63
C GLY A 418 24.62 18.46 24.15
N THR A 419 25.39 17.62 23.46
CA THR A 419 25.56 17.72 21.99
C THR A 419 24.85 16.60 21.22
N LYS A 420 23.94 16.96 20.30
CA LYS A 420 23.41 16.03 19.28
C LYS A 420 24.32 16.10 18.03
N PRO A 421 25.01 15.02 17.63
CA PRO A 421 25.78 14.99 16.38
C PRO A 421 24.86 15.13 15.16
N ASN A 422 25.36 15.63 14.03
CA ASN A 422 24.54 15.69 12.82
C ASN A 422 24.21 14.27 12.33
N PRO A 423 22.94 13.94 11.97
CA PRO A 423 22.54 12.59 11.56
C PRO A 423 23.23 12.11 10.27
N GLN A 424 23.95 12.99 9.56
CA GLN A 424 24.74 12.68 8.37
C GLN A 424 26.23 12.43 8.67
N GLU A 425 26.65 12.48 9.93
CA GLU A 425 28.03 12.21 10.36
C GLU A 425 28.32 10.69 10.53
N LEU A 426 29.46 10.34 11.12
CA LEU A 426 29.95 8.95 11.18
C LEU A 426 29.13 8.00 12.08
N ASN A 427 28.07 8.50 12.71
CA ASN A 427 27.24 7.73 13.64
C ASN A 427 26.24 6.80 12.92
N CYS A 428 25.64 5.93 13.72
CA CYS A 428 24.56 5.02 13.36
C CYS A 428 23.26 5.51 13.99
N ALA A 429 22.13 5.18 13.35
CA ALA A 429 20.83 5.58 13.85
C ALA A 429 20.48 4.77 15.10
N LEU A 430 19.96 5.44 16.13
CA LEU A 430 19.28 4.80 17.24
C LEU A 430 17.76 5.07 17.18
N GLN A 431 17.37 6.28 16.78
CA GLN A 431 15.97 6.69 16.56
C GLN A 431 15.88 7.77 15.45
N GLY A 432 14.86 7.68 14.60
CA GLY A 432 14.37 8.87 13.88
C GLY A 432 13.40 9.68 14.75
N GLY A 433 12.81 10.75 14.22
CA GLY A 433 11.84 11.56 14.98
C GLY A 433 10.56 10.79 15.38
N GLY A 434 10.23 9.78 14.58
CA GLY A 434 9.21 8.78 14.84
C GLY A 434 9.63 7.65 15.80
N GLY A 435 10.79 7.75 16.44
CA GLY A 435 11.40 6.72 17.28
C GLY A 435 12.11 5.63 16.46
N ASN A 436 12.02 4.39 16.92
CA ASN A 436 12.59 3.20 16.29
C ASN A 436 11.61 2.01 16.31
N TYR A 437 10.31 2.30 16.21
CA TYR A 437 9.25 1.31 16.01
C TYR A 437 8.83 1.26 14.52
N LEU A 438 7.74 0.55 14.21
CA LEU A 438 7.25 0.36 12.84
C LEU A 438 6.83 1.67 12.13
N SER A 439 6.49 2.73 12.87
CA SER A 439 6.30 4.08 12.35
C SER A 439 7.56 4.60 11.64
N ASN A 440 8.69 4.63 12.37
CA ASN A 440 10.00 4.95 11.81
C ASN A 440 10.41 3.97 10.69
N ALA A 441 10.12 2.67 10.84
CA ALA A 441 10.41 1.70 9.78
C ALA A 441 9.68 2.04 8.47
N SER A 442 8.41 2.46 8.55
CA SER A 442 7.65 2.89 7.38
C SER A 442 8.13 4.23 6.81
N ALA A 443 8.46 5.18 7.68
CA ALA A 443 9.00 6.48 7.30
C ALA A 443 10.33 6.36 6.53
N TYR A 444 11.27 5.60 7.11
CA TYR A 444 12.59 5.32 6.54
C TYR A 444 12.48 4.57 5.22
N ARG A 445 11.66 3.50 5.13
CA ARG A 445 11.47 2.76 3.87
C ARG A 445 10.87 3.63 2.75
N ASN A 446 9.92 4.50 3.07
CA ASN A 446 9.32 5.42 2.11
C ASN A 446 10.34 6.43 1.54
N THR A 447 11.11 7.07 2.42
CA THR A 447 12.09 8.09 2.02
C THR A 447 13.34 7.47 1.38
N LEU A 448 13.83 6.33 1.89
CA LEU A 448 14.89 5.56 1.24
C LEU A 448 14.51 5.10 -0.17
N LEU A 449 13.29 4.60 -0.37
CA LEU A 449 12.85 4.17 -1.70
C LEU A 449 12.73 5.35 -2.67
N ARG A 450 12.30 6.54 -2.20
CA ARG A 450 12.33 7.78 -3.00
C ARG A 450 13.76 8.07 -3.47
N ASP A 451 14.74 7.95 -2.56
CA ASP A 451 16.14 8.26 -2.83
C ASP A 451 16.80 7.24 -3.77
N VAL A 452 16.52 5.94 -3.58
CA VAL A 452 16.96 4.85 -4.48
C VAL A 452 16.42 5.05 -5.90
N PHE A 453 15.16 5.45 -6.04
CA PHE A 453 14.55 5.79 -7.34
C PHE A 453 14.88 7.21 -7.84
N ARG A 454 15.64 8.00 -7.07
CA ARG A 454 16.06 9.38 -7.37
C ARG A 454 14.88 10.30 -7.71
N LEU A 455 13.80 10.21 -6.94
CA LEU A 455 12.58 10.99 -7.17
C LEU A 455 12.65 12.34 -6.44
N ASP A 456 12.56 13.43 -7.20
CA ASP A 456 12.34 14.77 -6.67
C ASP A 456 10.85 15.01 -6.43
N ILE A 457 10.33 14.41 -5.35
CA ILE A 457 8.93 14.50 -4.92
C ILE A 457 8.83 14.71 -3.40
N PRO A 458 7.75 15.31 -2.89
CA PRO A 458 7.44 15.29 -1.48
C PRO A 458 7.24 13.86 -0.97
N ALA A 459 8.12 13.40 -0.09
CA ALA A 459 7.95 12.16 0.65
C ALA A 459 8.41 12.29 2.10
N GLY A 460 7.69 11.65 3.01
CA GLY A 460 7.99 11.70 4.44
C GLY A 460 6.95 11.01 5.30
N HIS A 461 6.88 11.42 6.55
CA HIS A 461 6.02 10.81 7.55
C HIS A 461 5.30 11.85 8.40
N ILE A 462 4.05 11.53 8.77
CA ILE A 462 3.18 12.35 9.61
C ILE A 462 2.74 11.50 10.80
N HIS A 463 3.14 11.89 12.00
CA HIS A 463 2.51 11.40 13.22
C HIS A 463 1.27 12.22 13.53
N THR A 464 0.15 11.54 13.83
CA THR A 464 -1.08 12.18 14.33
C THR A 464 -1.06 12.28 15.86
N PRO A 465 -1.94 13.09 16.47
CA PRO A 465 -2.27 12.95 17.88
C PRO A 465 -2.75 11.53 18.23
N THR A 466 -2.52 11.11 19.47
CA THR A 466 -3.07 9.89 20.07
C THR A 466 -4.58 9.96 20.15
N LEU A 467 -5.26 8.93 19.66
CA LEU A 467 -6.69 8.75 19.82
C LEU A 467 -7.00 8.07 21.18
N LYS A 468 -7.99 8.59 21.90
CA LYS A 468 -8.52 7.97 23.13
C LYS A 468 -9.06 6.57 22.90
N ILE A 469 -9.24 5.83 23.98
CA ILE A 469 -9.88 4.51 23.99
C ILE A 469 -11.35 4.70 24.41
N PRO A 470 -12.34 4.17 23.67
CA PRO A 470 -13.75 4.33 24.02
C PRO A 470 -14.11 3.56 25.29
N ARG A 471 -15.17 4.00 25.98
CA ARG A 471 -15.82 3.22 27.04
C ARG A 471 -16.77 2.20 26.42
N GLY A 472 -16.40 0.93 26.47
CA GLY A 472 -17.13 -0.13 25.79
C GLY A 472 -16.86 -0.13 24.28
N LEU A 473 -17.82 -0.56 23.47
CA LEU A 473 -17.61 -0.76 22.04
C LEU A 473 -17.26 0.55 21.29
N THR A 474 -17.94 1.64 21.63
CA THR A 474 -17.69 3.01 21.14
C THR A 474 -18.28 4.01 22.12
N ASP A 475 -17.80 5.26 22.12
CA ASP A 475 -18.51 6.37 22.76
C ASP A 475 -18.31 7.69 21.99
N ARG A 476 -19.14 8.69 22.31
CA ARG A 476 -19.17 9.98 21.61
C ARG A 476 -17.84 10.76 21.68
N GLU A 477 -17.05 10.60 22.75
CA GLU A 477 -15.78 11.30 22.89
C GLU A 477 -14.75 10.71 21.93
N PHE A 478 -14.63 9.39 21.91
CA PHE A 478 -13.82 8.65 20.93
C PHE A 478 -14.20 9.01 19.49
N GLU A 479 -15.50 9.00 19.17
CA GLU A 479 -15.99 9.30 17.82
C GLU A 479 -15.70 10.74 17.40
N THR A 480 -15.95 11.71 18.29
CA THR A 480 -15.70 13.13 18.01
C THR A 480 -14.20 13.42 17.84
N GLU A 481 -13.35 12.81 18.66
CA GLU A 481 -11.91 13.00 18.59
C GLU A 481 -11.31 12.35 17.33
N ARG A 482 -11.70 11.11 17.03
CA ARG A 482 -11.31 10.42 15.78
C ARG A 482 -11.68 11.25 14.56
N ASP A 483 -12.92 11.71 14.47
CA ASP A 483 -13.41 12.41 13.28
C ASP A 483 -12.66 13.74 13.07
N LYS A 484 -12.33 14.48 14.14
CA LYS A 484 -11.48 15.68 14.08
C LYS A 484 -10.02 15.38 13.70
N ILE A 485 -9.40 14.34 14.27
CA ILE A 485 -8.03 13.94 13.89
C ILE A 485 -7.99 13.54 12.41
N VAL A 486 -9.00 12.79 11.93
CA VAL A 486 -9.14 12.41 10.52
C VAL A 486 -9.31 13.63 9.63
N GLU A 487 -10.17 14.59 9.98
CA GLU A 487 -10.35 15.83 9.23
C GLU A 487 -9.05 16.62 9.08
N GLN A 488 -8.33 16.85 10.18
CA GLN A 488 -7.04 17.55 10.13
C GLN A 488 -5.98 16.76 9.34
N SER A 489 -5.94 15.43 9.48
CA SER A 489 -5.03 14.57 8.71
C SER A 489 -5.31 14.63 7.20
N ARG A 490 -6.60 14.66 6.80
CA ARG A 490 -7.00 14.87 5.39
C ARG A 490 -6.52 16.23 4.89
N ASN A 491 -6.73 17.28 5.68
CA ASN A 491 -6.32 18.64 5.31
C ASN A 491 -4.80 18.76 5.11
N LEU A 492 -4.00 18.09 5.93
CA LEU A 492 -2.54 18.00 5.74
C LEU A 492 -2.15 17.32 4.42
N VAL A 493 -2.80 16.21 4.06
CA VAL A 493 -2.58 15.55 2.75
C VAL A 493 -3.03 16.45 1.59
N ILE A 494 -4.12 17.19 1.76
CA ILE A 494 -4.61 18.17 0.77
C ILE A 494 -3.61 19.33 0.59
N GLU A 495 -2.88 19.74 1.64
CA GLU A 495 -1.80 20.73 1.48
C GLU A 495 -0.56 20.16 0.77
N VAL A 496 -0.23 18.89 0.96
CA VAL A 496 0.76 18.21 0.10
C VAL A 496 0.25 18.12 -1.34
N ALA A 497 -1.06 17.97 -1.57
CA ALA A 497 -1.64 17.98 -2.92
C ALA A 497 -1.53 19.36 -3.59
N ARG A 498 -1.92 20.42 -2.88
CA ARG A 498 -1.76 21.82 -3.31
C ARG A 498 -0.27 22.22 -3.42
N SER A 499 0.60 21.47 -2.72
CA SER A 499 2.03 21.26 -2.95
C SER A 499 2.48 21.20 -4.42
N LEU A 500 1.72 20.46 -5.22
CA LEU A 500 2.15 19.95 -6.53
C LEU A 500 1.61 20.77 -7.71
N ALA A 501 0.88 21.85 -7.43
CA ALA A 501 0.45 22.79 -8.44
C ALA A 501 1.69 23.53 -8.98
N SER A 502 1.83 23.62 -10.29
CA SER A 502 2.85 24.50 -10.89
C SER A 502 2.62 25.96 -10.47
N PRO A 503 3.68 26.77 -10.28
CA PRO A 503 3.52 28.21 -10.13
C PRO A 503 2.72 28.79 -11.31
N PRO A 504 1.96 29.89 -11.12
CA PRO A 504 1.39 30.62 -12.24
C PRO A 504 2.48 30.97 -13.24
N ALA A 505 2.20 30.83 -14.53
CA ALA A 505 3.09 31.36 -15.56
C ALA A 505 3.19 32.88 -15.39
N LEU A 506 4.42 33.37 -15.16
CA LEU A 506 4.76 34.79 -15.03
C LEU A 506 4.76 35.50 -16.38
#